data_AF-A0A3M1WNK2-F1
#
_entry.id   AF-A0A3M1WNK2-F1
#
_cell.length_a   1.000
_cell.length_b   1.000
_cell.length_c   1.000
_cell.angle_alpha   90.00
_cell.angle_beta   90.00
_cell.angle_gamma   90.00
#
_symmetry.space_group_name_H-M   'P 1'
#
loop_
_entity.id
_entity.type
_entity.pdbx_description
1 polymer ?
#
loop_
_entity_poly.entity_id
_entity_poly.type
_entity_poly.pdbx_seq_one_letter_code
_entity_poly.pdbx_strand_id
1 'polypeptide(L)' 'EKREVDFLVTKNGEPWFLVEAKSSVNQPLSRHLEVFARQLGVRHAFQLALDGEYEGVDAFSARRPVIVSARSFLSQLV' A
#
# COMPACT_ATOMS: atom_id res chain seq x y z
N GLU A 1 -20.91 -4.67 -7.04
CA GLU A 1 -20.23 -3.86 -6.01
C GLU A 1 -19.22 -2.95 -6.66
N LYS A 2 -19.15 -1.68 -6.24
CA LYS A 2 -18.05 -0.79 -6.63
C LYS A 2 -16.86 -1.07 -5.72
N ARG A 3 -15.71 -1.37 -6.32
CA ARG A 3 -14.42 -1.55 -5.62
C ARG A 3 -13.56 -0.34 -5.96
N GLU A 4 -12.86 0.20 -4.98
CA GLU A 4 -11.97 1.35 -5.14
C GLU A 4 -10.73 1.21 -4.26
N VAL A 5 -9.68 1.94 -4.66
CA VAL A 5 -8.41 2.12 -3.94
C VAL A 5 -8.02 3.59 -4.14
N ASP A 6 -7.48 4.23 -3.10
CA ASP A 6 -7.24 5.69 -3.09
C ASP A 6 -6.21 6.13 -4.13
N PHE A 7 -5.11 5.38 -4.27
CA PHE A 7 -4.02 5.75 -5.17
C PHE A 7 -3.48 4.57 -5.97
N LEU A 8 -3.24 4.84 -7.26
CA LEU A 8 -2.32 4.09 -8.11
C LEU A 8 -1.08 4.95 -8.33
N VAL A 9 0.07 4.46 -7.88
CA VAL A 9 1.36 5.08 -8.18
C VAL A 9 1.92 4.46 -9.45
N THR A 10 2.36 5.31 -10.37
CA THR A 10 2.96 4.90 -11.64
C THR A 10 4.42 5.31 -11.70
N LYS A 11 5.22 4.57 -12.47
CA LYS A 11 6.61 4.90 -12.79
C LYS A 11 6.79 4.73 -14.28
N ASN A 12 7.25 5.78 -14.96
CA ASN A 12 7.43 5.79 -16.42
C ASN A 12 6.16 5.43 -17.21
N GLY A 13 4.98 5.82 -16.71
CA GLY A 13 3.69 5.53 -17.35
C GLY A 13 3.14 4.13 -17.08
N GLU A 14 3.86 3.28 -16.33
CA GLU A 14 3.41 1.94 -15.97
C GLU A 14 2.96 1.86 -14.51
N PRO A 15 1.92 1.07 -14.18
CA PRO A 15 1.53 0.77 -12.80
C PRO A 15 2.71 0.25 -11.99
N TRP A 16 3.01 0.90 -10.87
CA TRP A 16 4.12 0.49 -10.00
C TRP A 16 3.62 -0.17 -8.72
N PHE A 17 2.76 0.52 -7.95
CA PHE A 17 2.13 -0.04 -6.76
C PHE A 17 0.84 0.70 -6.38
N LEU A 18 0.05 0.07 -5.51
CA LEU A 18 -1.21 0.61 -5.00
C LEU A 18 -1.06 1.10 -3.57
N VAL A 19 -1.83 2.13 -3.20
CA VAL A 19 -1.87 2.65 -1.83
C VAL A 19 -3.31 2.94 -1.40
N GLU A 20 -3.66 2.52 -0.18
CA GLU A 20 -4.89 2.89 0.52
C GLU A 20 -4.52 3.48 1.88
N ALA A 21 -5.03 4.67 2.23
CA ALA A 21 -4.67 5.35 3.48
C ALA A 21 -5.76 5.17 4.53
N LYS A 22 -5.37 4.75 5.74
CA LYS A 22 -6.26 4.58 6.90
C LYS A 22 -5.76 5.38 8.08
N SER A 23 -6.70 5.90 8.86
CA SER A 23 -6.39 6.65 10.09
C SER A 23 -5.72 5.78 11.16
N SER A 24 -5.96 4.46 11.16
CA SER A 24 -5.45 3.57 12.21
C SER A 24 -4.87 2.25 11.73
N VAL A 25 -3.80 1.79 12.40
CA VAL A 25 -3.14 0.48 12.24
C VAL A 25 -4.07 -0.68 12.55
N ASN A 26 -5.08 -0.47 13.41
CA ASN A 26 -6.05 -1.49 13.78
C ASN A 26 -7.11 -1.74 12.70
N GLN A 27 -7.14 -0.94 11.63
CA GLN A 27 -8.06 -1.20 10.53
C GLN A 27 -7.61 -2.44 9.76
N PRO A 28 -8.53 -3.37 9.45
CA PRO A 28 -8.18 -4.58 8.72
C PRO A 28 -7.67 -4.23 7.32
N LEU A 29 -6.80 -5.09 6.79
CA LEU A 29 -6.29 -4.95 5.43
C LEU A 29 -7.44 -5.01 4.42
N SER A 30 -7.58 -3.98 3.60
CA SER A 30 -8.58 -3.90 2.54
C SER A 30 -8.41 -5.02 1.51
N ARG A 31 -9.49 -5.76 1.27
CA ARG A 31 -9.53 -6.82 0.22
C ARG A 31 -9.42 -6.23 -1.19
N HIS A 32 -9.73 -4.93 -1.36
CA HIS A 32 -9.65 -4.28 -2.66
C HIS A 32 -8.21 -4.16 -3.16
N LEU A 33 -7.25 -3.93 -2.25
CA LEU A 33 -5.83 -3.91 -2.60
C LEU A 33 -5.38 -5.20 -3.27
N GLU A 34 -5.80 -6.36 -2.75
CA GLU A 34 -5.45 -7.65 -3.36
C GLU A 34 -6.10 -7.85 -4.73
N VAL A 35 -7.39 -7.48 -4.86
CA VAL A 35 -8.11 -7.57 -6.13
C VAL A 35 -7.43 -6.73 -7.21
N PHE A 36 -7.16 -5.46 -6.92
CA PHE A 36 -6.56 -4.55 -7.90
C PHE A 36 -5.09 -4.85 -8.15
N ALA A 37 -4.33 -5.29 -7.14
CA ALA A 37 -2.93 -5.68 -7.34
C ALA A 37 -2.82 -6.83 -8.35
N ARG A 38 -3.69 -7.84 -8.22
CA ARG A 38 -3.77 -8.95 -9.18
C ARG A 38 -4.21 -8.50 -10.56
N GLN A 39 -5.22 -7.63 -10.65
CA GLN A 39 -5.75 -7.15 -11.93
C GLN A 39 -4.74 -6.29 -12.70
N LEU A 40 -3.98 -5.45 -12.00
CA LEU A 40 -2.96 -4.58 -12.60
C LEU A 40 -1.59 -5.24 -12.74
N GLY A 41 -1.39 -6.43 -12.17
CA GLY A 41 -0.10 -7.12 -12.19
C GLY A 41 1.00 -6.42 -11.38
N VAL A 42 0.65 -5.53 -10.45
CA VAL A 42 1.63 -4.82 -9.61
C VAL A 42 2.14 -5.72 -8.48
N ARG A 43 3.44 -5.63 -8.20
CA ARG A 43 4.09 -6.45 -7.17
C ARG A 43 3.76 -5.99 -5.75
N HIS A 44 3.52 -4.70 -5.56
CA HIS A 44 3.35 -4.11 -4.24
C HIS A 44 2.02 -3.39 -4.11
N ALA A 45 1.45 -3.49 -2.91
CA ALA A 45 0.22 -2.81 -2.52
C ALA A 45 0.28 -2.55 -1.02
N PHE A 46 -0.03 -1.33 -0.60
CA PHE A 46 0.18 -0.88 0.77
C PHE A 46 -1.10 -0.30 1.35
N GLN A 47 -1.48 -0.73 2.55
CA GLN A 47 -2.40 0.01 3.39
C GLN A 47 -1.58 0.82 4.39
N LEU A 48 -1.62 2.15 4.27
CA LEU A 48 -0.87 3.04 5.14
C LEU A 48 -1.68 3.34 6.39
N ALA A 49 -1.11 3.07 7.56
CA ALA A 49 -1.65 3.51 8.85
C ALA A 49 -1.03 4.86 9.24
N LEU A 50 -1.86 5.90 9.38
CA LEU A 50 -1.40 7.24 9.74
C LEU A 50 -0.96 7.36 11.21
N ASP A 51 -1.56 6.58 12.12
CA ASP A 51 -1.20 6.52 13.55
C ASP A 51 -0.07 5.53 13.86
N GLY A 52 0.48 4.85 12.85
CA GLY A 52 1.53 3.86 13.03
C GLY A 52 2.89 4.50 13.31
N GLU A 53 3.67 3.86 14.18
CA GLU A 53 5.04 4.28 14.50
C GLU A 53 6.05 3.89 13.42
N TYR A 54 7.25 4.47 13.44
CA TYR A 54 8.32 4.03 12.56
C TYR A 54 8.86 2.66 12.99
N GLU A 55 8.95 1.71 12.05
CA GLU A 55 9.32 0.31 12.34
C GLU A 55 10.64 -0.11 11.69
N GLY A 56 11.25 0.72 10.82
CA GLY A 56 12.52 0.39 10.17
C GLY A 56 12.49 -0.82 9.23
N VAL A 57 11.30 -1.22 8.78
CA VAL A 57 11.10 -2.37 7.87
C VAL A 57 11.04 -1.93 6.41
N ASP A 58 11.67 -2.70 5.52
CA ASP A 58 11.56 -2.51 4.07
C ASP A 58 10.16 -2.95 3.59
N ALA A 59 9.32 -1.97 3.27
CA ALA A 59 7.96 -2.21 2.81
C ALA A 59 7.95 -2.88 1.42
N PHE A 60 8.91 -2.55 0.56
CA PHE A 60 9.02 -3.07 -0.80
C PHE A 60 9.55 -4.50 -0.86
N SER A 61 10.02 -5.07 0.25
CA SER A 61 10.29 -6.51 0.34
C SER A 61 9.01 -7.36 0.28
N ALA A 62 7.84 -6.77 0.61
CA ALA A 62 6.57 -7.48 0.63
C ALA A 62 6.06 -7.78 -0.79
N ARG A 63 5.62 -9.03 -1.00
CA ARG A 63 5.05 -9.54 -2.27
C ARG A 63 3.54 -9.75 -2.24
N ARG A 64 2.90 -9.26 -1.19
CA ARG A 64 1.45 -9.32 -0.95
C ARG A 64 1.02 -8.00 -0.32
N PRO A 65 -0.26 -7.62 -0.37
CA PRO A 65 -0.72 -6.43 0.32
C PRO A 65 -0.38 -6.50 1.81
N VAL A 66 0.14 -5.40 2.36
CA VAL A 66 0.54 -5.29 3.77
C VAL A 66 0.07 -3.97 4.37
N ILE A 67 -0.15 -3.99 5.67
CA ILE A 67 -0.29 -2.76 6.45
C ILE A 67 1.12 -2.29 6.81
N VAL A 68 1.39 -1.00 6.62
CA VAL A 68 2.66 -0.37 7.01
C VAL A 68 2.36 1.03 7.54
N SER A 69 3.14 1.52 8.50
CA SER A 69 2.97 2.90 8.94
C SER A 69 3.34 3.88 7.84
N ALA A 70 2.60 5.00 7.74
CA ALA A 70 2.91 6.05 6.79
C ALA A 70 4.33 6.61 7.00
N ARG A 71 4.78 6.69 8.26
CA ARG A 71 6.15 7.09 8.63
C ARG A 71 7.21 6.18 7.99
N SER A 72 7.07 4.86 8.15
CA SER A 72 8.03 3.90 7.58
C SER A 72 8.01 3.90 6.06
N PHE A 73 6.81 3.92 5.46
CA PHE A 73 6.64 3.93 4.00
C PHE A 73 7.25 5.16 3.34
N LEU A 74 6.93 6.37 3.83
CA LEU A 74 7.40 7.62 3.22
C LEU A 74 8.93 7.78 3.32
N SER A 75 9.57 7.21 4.35
CA SER A 75 11.03 7.23 4.49
C SER A 75 11.79 6.48 3.38
N GLN A 76 11.08 5.65 2.59
CA GLN A 76 11.66 4.77 1.57
C GLN A 76 11.45 5.26 0.14
N LEU A 77 10.83 6.44 -0.06
CA LEU A 77 10.51 6.99 -1.39
C LEU A 77 11.59 7.93 -1.96
N VAL A 78 12.82 7.86 -1.44
CA VAL A 78 13.97 8.67 -1.88
C VAL A 78 14.56 8.22 -3.21
#